data_AF-A0A2H1W4U6-F1
#
_entry.id   AF-A0A2H1W4U6-F1
#
_cell.length_a   1.000
_cell.length_b   1.000
_cell.length_c   1.000
_cell.angle_alpha   90.00
_cell.angle_beta   90.00
_cell.angle_gamma   90.00
#
_symmetry.space_group_name_H-M   'P 1'
#
loop_
_entity.id
_entity.type
_entity.pdbx_description
1 polymer ?
#
loop_
_entity_poly.entity_id
_entity_poly.type
_entity_poly.pdbx_seq_one_letter_code
_entity_poly.pdbx_strand_id
1 'polypeptide(L)'
;MSARQNGMERSVLGVKRKDRIRLEKIKNTTKFKDAGKTCKTLKWRWTGHMLRDTNGKWTKTITEWYPRNGKRSKGRQTKRWEDDLKTVAGPQWTRTARDRQKWKSLEEAFVGRQAVK
;
A
#
# COMPACT_ATOMS: atom_id res chain seq x y z
N MET A 1 0.62 8.16 -10.73
CA MET A 1 0.29 7.10 -11.72
C MET A 1 1.57 6.51 -12.27
N SER A 2 1.72 5.18 -12.28
CA SER A 2 2.97 4.51 -12.67
C SER A 2 3.16 4.47 -14.19
N ALA A 3 4.35 4.86 -14.68
CA ALA A 3 4.71 4.80 -16.11
C ALA A 3 4.62 3.37 -16.67
N ARG A 4 4.87 2.35 -15.83
CA ARG A 4 4.76 0.94 -16.20
C ARG A 4 3.32 0.55 -16.50
N GLN A 5 2.37 0.93 -15.64
CA GLN A 5 0.94 0.67 -15.86
C GLN A 5 0.44 1.30 -17.17
N ASN A 6 0.80 2.56 -17.43
CA ASN A 6 0.46 3.23 -18.68
C ASN A 6 1.04 2.53 -19.92
N GLY A 7 2.18 1.86 -19.79
CA GLY A 7 2.77 1.06 -20.87
C GLY A 7 1.97 -0.23 -21.14
N MET A 8 1.57 -0.93 -20.08
CA MET A 8 0.75 -2.14 -20.18
C MET A 8 -0.62 -1.84 -20.79
N GLU A 9 -1.30 -0.80 -20.33
CA GLU A 9 -2.61 -0.39 -20.86
C GLU A 9 -2.55 -0.04 -22.36
N ARG A 10 -1.45 0.56 -22.81
CA ARG A 10 -1.20 0.80 -24.25
C ARG A 10 -1.00 -0.49 -25.03
N SER A 11 -0.20 -1.41 -24.48
CA SER A 11 0.07 -2.71 -25.10
C SER A 11 -1.19 -3.53 -25.30
N VAL A 12 -2.11 -3.52 -24.32
CA VAL A 12 -3.40 -4.21 -24.39
C VAL A 12 -4.27 -3.70 -25.54
N LEU A 13 -4.20 -2.39 -25.83
CA LEU A 13 -4.94 -1.78 -26.94
C LEU A 13 -4.15 -1.73 -28.26
N GLY A 14 -2.92 -2.25 -28.29
CA GLY A 14 -2.04 -2.15 -29.47
C GLY A 14 -1.57 -0.73 -29.81
N VAL A 15 -1.72 0.25 -28.91
CA VAL A 15 -1.42 1.67 -29.15
C VAL A 15 0.05 1.96 -28.90
N LYS A 16 0.73 2.58 -29.87
CA LYS A 16 2.11 3.04 -29.75
C LYS A 16 2.16 4.47 -29.21
N ARG A 17 3.31 4.86 -28.64
CA ARG A 17 3.52 6.26 -28.21
C ARG A 17 3.45 7.25 -29.38
N LYS A 18 3.77 6.81 -30.60
CA LYS A 18 3.71 7.61 -31.84
C LYS A 18 2.28 8.07 -32.18
N ASP A 19 1.27 7.32 -31.75
CA ASP A 19 -0.14 7.61 -32.05
C ASP A 19 -0.66 8.83 -31.27
N ARG A 20 0.14 9.35 -30.31
CA ARG A 20 -0.15 10.55 -29.51
C ARG A 20 -1.54 10.56 -28.84
N ILE A 21 -2.12 9.38 -28.62
CA ILE A 21 -3.40 9.22 -27.94
C ILE A 21 -3.25 9.61 -26.46
N ARG A 22 -4.16 10.47 -25.98
CA ARG A 22 -4.22 10.89 -24.58
C ARG A 22 -4.42 9.69 -23.66
N LEU A 23 -3.70 9.69 -22.53
CA LEU A 23 -3.77 8.63 -21.53
C LEU A 23 -5.17 8.46 -20.93
N GLU A 24 -5.94 9.54 -20.81
CA GLU A 24 -7.31 9.50 -20.29
C GLU A 24 -8.21 8.65 -21.18
N LYS A 25 -8.07 8.77 -22.51
CA LYS A 25 -8.82 7.95 -23.47
C LYS A 25 -8.46 6.47 -23.30
N ILE A 26 -7.17 6.15 -23.22
CA ILE A 26 -6.68 4.78 -23.00
C ILE A 26 -7.25 4.20 -21.69
N LYS A 27 -7.24 4.97 -20.61
CA LYS A 27 -7.76 4.56 -19.30
C LYS A 27 -9.27 4.37 -19.28
N ASN A 28 -10.02 5.26 -19.94
CA ASN A 28 -11.47 5.14 -20.03
C ASN A 28 -11.88 3.91 -20.84
N THR A 29 -11.05 3.50 -21.81
CA THR A 29 -11.23 2.26 -22.57
C THR A 29 -10.87 1.02 -21.75
N THR A 30 -9.70 0.97 -21.11
CA THR A 30 -9.24 -0.23 -20.38
C THR A 30 -9.91 -0.42 -19.03
N LYS A 31 -10.26 0.68 -18.33
CA LYS A 31 -10.86 0.70 -16.99
C LYS A 31 -10.08 -0.10 -15.94
N PHE A 32 -8.77 -0.20 -16.10
CA PHE A 32 -7.92 -0.92 -15.14
C PHE A 32 -7.89 -0.21 -13.78
N LYS A 33 -7.88 -1.00 -12.71
CA LYS A 33 -7.67 -0.47 -11.35
C LYS A 33 -6.25 0.10 -11.25
N ASP A 34 -6.09 1.22 -10.55
CA ASP A 34 -4.75 1.75 -10.28
C ASP A 34 -3.96 0.76 -9.41
N ALA A 35 -2.85 0.27 -9.94
CA ALA A 35 -2.05 -0.76 -9.27
C ALA A 35 -1.50 -0.27 -7.92
N GLY A 36 -1.10 1.01 -7.85
CA GLY A 36 -0.61 1.61 -6.60
C GLY A 36 -1.70 1.64 -5.53
N LYS A 37 -2.92 2.05 -5.90
CA LYS A 37 -4.10 2.04 -5.05
C LYS A 37 -4.41 0.63 -4.54
N THR A 38 -4.42 -0.36 -5.46
CA THR A 38 -4.67 -1.76 -5.11
C THR A 38 -3.61 -2.31 -4.15
N CYS A 39 -2.33 -2.08 -4.41
CA CYS A 39 -1.24 -2.51 -3.52
C CYS A 39 -1.40 -1.95 -2.11
N LYS A 40 -1.78 -0.67 -1.97
CA LYS A 40 -2.02 -0.05 -0.66
C LYS A 40 -3.22 -0.64 0.06
N THR A 41 -4.35 -0.79 -0.64
CA THR A 41 -5.54 -1.44 -0.09
C THR A 41 -5.21 -2.84 0.42
N LEU A 42 -4.46 -3.62 -0.36
CA LEU A 42 -4.04 -4.97 0.04
C LEU A 42 -3.11 -4.93 1.25
N LYS A 43 -2.10 -4.04 1.27
CA LYS A 43 -1.22 -3.84 2.43
C LYS A 43 -2.02 -3.55 3.70
N TRP A 44 -2.97 -2.62 3.62
CA TRP A 44 -3.80 -2.23 4.76
C TRP A 44 -4.66 -3.40 5.25
N ARG A 45 -5.40 -4.06 4.34
CA ARG A 45 -6.29 -5.17 4.69
C ARG A 45 -5.52 -6.37 5.24
N TRP A 46 -4.39 -6.72 4.62
CA TRP A 46 -3.53 -7.80 5.06
C TRP A 46 -3.01 -7.56 6.47
N THR A 47 -2.57 -6.33 6.77
CA THR A 47 -2.12 -5.94 8.12
C THR A 47 -3.20 -6.19 9.18
N GLY A 48 -4.42 -5.73 8.92
CA GLY A 48 -5.54 -5.95 9.83
C GLY A 48 -5.89 -7.44 9.97
N HIS A 49 -5.86 -8.20 8.87
CA HIS A 49 -6.11 -9.64 8.90
C HIS A 49 -5.04 -10.37 9.73
N MET A 50 -3.76 -10.09 9.49
CA MET A 50 -2.63 -10.68 10.19
C MET A 50 -2.70 -10.44 11.71
N LEU A 51 -3.08 -9.23 12.16
CA LEU A 51 -3.14 -8.93 13.59
C LEU A 51 -4.34 -9.54 14.31
N ARG A 52 -5.45 -9.75 13.60
CA ARG A 52 -6.64 -10.44 14.11
C ARG A 52 -6.52 -11.96 14.07
N ASP A 53 -5.50 -12.48 13.41
CA ASP A 53 -5.23 -13.90 13.37
C ASP A 53 -4.81 -14.42 14.75
N THR A 54 -5.49 -15.50 15.17
CA THR A 54 -5.34 -16.13 16.49
C THR A 54 -4.28 -17.23 16.49
N ASN A 55 -3.95 -17.78 15.31
CA ASN A 55 -3.17 -19.03 15.18
C ASN A 55 -1.66 -18.87 15.39
N GLY A 56 -1.21 -17.80 16.08
CA GLY A 56 0.21 -17.61 16.41
C GLY A 56 1.17 -17.70 15.21
N LYS A 57 0.72 -17.28 14.01
CA LYS A 57 1.51 -17.40 12.80
C LYS A 57 2.82 -16.64 12.91
N TRP A 58 3.91 -17.23 12.40
CA TRP A 58 5.24 -16.62 12.37
C TRP A 58 5.23 -15.22 11.75
N THR A 59 4.38 -14.99 10.75
CA THR A 59 4.17 -13.68 10.12
C THR A 59 3.82 -12.60 11.15
N LYS A 60 2.97 -12.90 12.13
CA LYS A 60 2.58 -11.98 13.19
C LYS A 60 3.75 -11.73 14.12
N THR A 61 4.44 -12.79 14.57
CA THR A 61 5.60 -12.72 15.44
C THR A 61 6.72 -11.86 14.84
N ILE A 62 7.05 -12.08 13.56
CA ILE A 62 8.09 -11.32 12.84
C ILE A 62 7.68 -9.85 12.65
N THR A 63 6.39 -9.59 12.41
CA THR A 63 5.92 -8.22 12.15
C THR A 63 5.72 -7.40 13.43
N GLU A 64 5.29 -8.03 14.52
CA GLU A 64 5.23 -7.43 15.86
C GLU A 64 6.62 -7.34 16.50
N TRP A 65 7.64 -8.02 15.93
CA TRP A 65 8.99 -7.99 16.46
C TRP A 65 9.60 -6.58 16.42
N TYR A 66 9.79 -6.01 17.60
CA TYR A 66 10.39 -4.71 17.79
C TYR A 66 11.84 -4.86 18.28
N PRO A 67 12.86 -4.58 17.46
CA PRO A 67 14.25 -4.62 17.91
C PRO A 67 14.50 -3.42 18.85
N ARG A 68 14.41 -3.67 20.16
CA ARG A 68 14.52 -2.66 21.25
C ARG A 68 15.76 -1.76 21.14
N ASN A 69 16.87 -2.27 20.60
CA ASN A 69 18.17 -1.58 20.53
C ASN A 69 18.71 -1.38 19.09
N GLY A 70 17.86 -1.53 18.07
CA GLY A 70 18.31 -1.58 16.68
C GLY A 70 18.60 -0.21 16.05
N LYS A 71 19.79 0.35 16.27
CA LYS A 71 20.32 1.41 15.38
C LYS A 71 20.43 0.82 13.97
N ARG A 72 19.85 1.50 12.96
CA ARG A 72 20.02 1.11 11.55
C ARG A 72 21.47 1.40 11.14
N SER A 73 22.07 0.51 10.34
CA SER A 73 23.38 0.77 9.76
C SER A 73 23.34 2.05 8.92
N LYS A 74 24.45 2.80 8.87
CA LYS A 74 24.59 3.95 7.97
C LYS A 74 24.24 3.51 6.53
N GLY A 75 23.52 4.37 5.79
CA GLY A 75 23.08 4.10 4.42
C GLY A 75 21.76 3.33 4.26
N ARG A 76 21.23 2.66 5.31
CA ARG A 76 19.88 2.07 5.23
C ARG A 76 18.81 3.14 5.41
N GLN A 77 17.74 3.03 4.63
CA GLN A 77 16.58 3.90 4.75
C GLN A 77 16.06 3.89 6.19
N THR A 78 15.78 5.07 6.74
CA THR A 78 15.29 5.25 8.12
C THR A 78 13.86 4.73 8.26
N LYS A 79 13.02 4.94 7.25
CA LYS A 79 11.63 4.47 7.22
C LYS A 79 11.52 2.95 7.36
N ARG A 80 10.60 2.50 8.20
CA ARG A 80 10.18 1.12 8.40
C ARG A 80 8.86 0.88 7.68
N TRP A 81 8.58 -0.40 7.40
CA TRP A 81 7.31 -0.81 6.79
C TRP A 81 6.09 -0.36 7.62
N GLU A 82 6.21 -0.40 8.95
CA GLU A 82 5.17 0.02 9.90
C GLU A 82 4.96 1.54 9.96
N ASP A 83 5.95 2.34 9.52
CA ASP A 83 5.85 3.80 9.63
C ASP A 83 4.70 4.30 8.75
N ASP A 84 4.50 3.71 7.56
CA ASP A 84 3.35 4.01 6.71
C ASP A 84 2.02 3.78 7.45
N LEU A 85 1.94 2.71 8.26
CA LEU A 85 0.73 2.39 9.03
C LEU A 85 0.54 3.38 10.19
N LYS A 86 1.62 3.70 10.91
CA LYS A 86 1.64 4.66 12.02
C LYS A 86 1.21 6.05 11.59
N THR A 87 1.53 6.46 10.35
CA THR A 87 1.11 7.78 9.88
C THR A 87 -0.42 7.94 9.94
N VAL A 88 -1.19 6.88 9.66
CA VAL A 88 -2.66 6.94 9.60
C VAL A 88 -3.31 6.46 10.89
N ALA A 89 -2.88 5.32 11.43
CA ALA A 89 -3.50 4.72 12.61
C ALA A 89 -2.84 5.12 13.94
N GLY A 90 -1.79 5.94 13.88
CA GLY A 90 -1.06 6.44 15.04
C GLY A 90 -0.09 5.43 15.69
N PRO A 91 0.54 5.78 16.82
CA PRO A 91 1.50 4.93 17.52
C PRO A 91 0.91 3.59 17.98
N GLN A 92 -0.38 3.59 18.33
CA GLN A 92 -1.14 2.42 18.81
C GLN A 92 -1.82 1.65 17.66
N TRP A 93 -1.25 1.69 16.45
CA TRP A 93 -1.84 1.12 15.24
C TRP A 93 -2.18 -0.38 15.37
N THR A 94 -1.39 -1.13 16.15
CA THR A 94 -1.64 -2.57 16.40
C THR A 94 -2.97 -2.80 17.11
N ARG A 95 -3.29 -1.98 18.11
CA ARG A 95 -4.59 -2.00 18.81
C ARG A 95 -5.72 -1.56 17.89
N THR A 96 -5.49 -0.50 17.12
CA THR A 96 -6.46 0.02 16.14
C THR A 96 -6.78 -1.02 15.05
N ALA A 97 -5.80 -1.80 14.61
CA ALA A 97 -5.95 -2.81 13.57
C ALA A 97 -6.72 -4.07 14.02
N ARG A 98 -6.72 -4.37 15.32
CA ARG A 98 -7.53 -5.46 15.88
C ARG A 98 -9.03 -5.16 15.78
N ASP A 99 -9.42 -3.90 15.92
CA ASP A 99 -10.79 -3.46 15.65
C ASP A 99 -11.03 -3.40 14.13
N ARG A 100 -11.90 -4.30 13.65
CA ARG A 100 -12.20 -4.41 12.21
C ARG A 100 -12.87 -3.16 11.66
N GLN A 101 -13.79 -2.53 12.39
CA GLN A 101 -14.54 -1.39 11.91
C GLN A 101 -13.66 -0.15 11.88
N LYS A 102 -12.92 0.10 12.96
CA LYS A 102 -11.98 1.21 13.04
C LYS A 102 -10.84 1.08 12.03
N TRP A 103 -10.36 -0.12 11.78
CA TRP A 103 -9.35 -0.34 10.74
C TRP A 103 -9.89 -0.08 9.34
N LYS A 104 -11.14 -0.50 9.06
CA LYS A 104 -11.77 -0.30 7.74
C LYS A 104 -12.03 1.19 7.46
N SER A 105 -12.48 1.98 8.44
CA SER A 105 -12.75 3.41 8.24
C SER A 105 -11.49 4.21 7.88
N LEU A 106 -10.31 3.76 8.32
CA LEU A 106 -9.03 4.39 8.02
C LEU A 106 -8.42 3.97 6.67
N GLU A 107 -9.00 2.99 5.97
CA GLU A 107 -8.47 2.47 4.71
C GLU A 107 -8.40 3.55 3.63
N GLU A 108 -9.45 4.38 3.51
CA GLU A 108 -9.50 5.44 2.51
C GLU A 108 -8.42 6.49 2.75
N ALA A 109 -8.20 6.87 4.00
CA ALA A 109 -7.14 7.79 4.39
C ALA A 109 -5.76 7.23 4.04
N PHE A 110 -5.50 5.95 4.30
CA PHE A 110 -4.24 5.30 3.95
C PHE A 110 -3.98 5.22 2.44
N VAL A 111 -5.02 4.89 1.68
CA VAL A 111 -4.92 4.77 0.23
C VAL A 111 -4.73 6.14 -0.42
N GLY A 112 -5.42 7.17 0.07
CA GLY A 112 -5.37 8.54 -0.44
C GLY A 112 -4.11 9.34 -0.10
N ARG A 113 -3.45 9.07 1.04
CA ARG A 113 -2.42 9.97 1.60
C ARG A 113 -1.11 10.10 0.84
N GLN A 114 -0.74 9.14 -0.01
CA GLN A 114 0.60 9.16 -0.63
C GLN A 114 0.69 10.05 -1.89
N ALA A 115 -0.16 11.07 -1.97
CA ALA A 115 -0.13 12.11 -2.98
C ALA A 115 0.56 13.37 -2.41
N VAL A 116 1.72 13.24 -1.79
CA VAL A 116 2.60 14.38 -1.50
C VAL A 116 4.01 13.97 -1.87
N LYS A 117 4.60 14.78 -2.75
CA LYS A 117 5.93 14.63 -3.37
C LYS A 117 7.04 14.64 -2.32
#